data_AF-A0A8R7PHC3-F1
#
_entry.id   AF-A0A8R7PHC3-F1
#
_cell.length_a   1.000
_cell.length_b   1.000
_cell.length_c   1.000
_cell.angle_alpha   90.00
_cell.angle_beta   90.00
_cell.angle_gamma   90.00
#
_symmetry.space_group_name_H-M   'P 1'
#
loop_
_entity.id
_entity.type
_entity.pdbx_description
1 polymer ?
#
loop_
_entity_poly.entity_id
_entity_poly.type
_entity_poly.pdbx_seq_one_letter_code
_entity_poly.pdbx_strand_id
1 'polypeptide(L)'
;MIGEYEETVGTCYLFSESDAPPKPVHGEPAPPKENKDKQGRNIKEAPPKEVKHLTSVHKILKFRLTSEGRQEHRAYRYRDKEF
;
A
#
# COMPACT_ATOMS: atom_id res chain seq x y z
N MET A 1 -18.00 15.68 0.89
CA MET A 1 -16.87 15.31 1.77
C MET A 1 -16.09 16.57 2.08
N ILE A 2 -15.66 16.74 3.32
CA ILE A 2 -14.81 17.87 3.72
C ILE A 2 -13.42 17.31 3.99
N GLY A 3 -12.39 17.94 3.42
CA GLY A 3 -10.99 17.56 3.59
C GLY A 3 -10.25 18.56 4.47
N GLU A 4 -9.50 18.08 5.46
CA GLU A 4 -8.67 18.90 6.36
C GLU A 4 -7.26 18.32 6.43
N TYR A 5 -6.24 19.18 6.38
CA TYR A 5 -4.85 18.76 6.54
C TYR A 5 -4.53 18.54 8.02
N GLU A 6 -3.99 17.38 8.35
CA GLU A 6 -3.53 17.04 9.69
C GLU A 6 -2.03 16.74 9.67
N GLU A 7 -1.30 17.25 10.66
CA GLU A 7 0.12 16.98 10.86
C GLU A 7 0.35 15.49 11.17
N THR A 8 1.35 14.87 10.56
CA THR A 8 1.73 13.50 10.85
C THR A 8 2.58 13.43 12.12
N VAL A 9 2.41 12.36 12.89
CA VAL A 9 3.39 12.01 13.92
C VAL A 9 4.58 11.35 13.24
N GLY A 10 5.72 12.04 13.27
CA GLY A 10 6.93 11.61 12.55
C GLY A 10 6.88 11.94 11.06
N THR A 11 7.77 11.32 10.29
CA THR A 11 7.96 11.58 8.87
C THR A 11 7.47 10.39 8.05
N CYS A 12 6.55 10.62 7.11
CA CYS A 12 6.08 9.59 6.20
C CYS A 12 6.88 9.64 4.89
N TYR A 13 7.49 8.53 4.47
CA TYR A 13 8.20 8.41 3.20
C TYR A 13 7.33 7.72 2.15
N LEU A 14 7.23 8.30 0.96
CA LEU A 14 6.46 7.78 -0.15
C LEU A 14 7.39 7.13 -1.17
N PHE A 15 7.01 5.94 -1.62
CA PHE A 15 7.71 5.19 -2.66
C PHE A 15 6.73 4.84 -3.77
N SER A 16 7.19 4.89 -5.02
CA SER A 16 6.48 4.31 -6.16
C SER A 16 7.03 2.92 -6.44
N GLU A 17 6.12 1.99 -6.74
CA GLU A 17 6.44 0.65 -7.20
C GLU A 17 6.07 0.54 -8.69
N SER A 18 7.00 0.04 -9.50
CA SER A 18 6.76 -0.26 -10.92
C SER A 18 7.33 -1.63 -11.27
N ASP A 19 6.76 -2.28 -12.28
CA ASP A 19 7.39 -3.47 -12.84
C ASP A 19 8.74 -3.09 -13.45
N ALA A 20 9.79 -3.81 -13.09
CA ALA A 20 11.10 -3.59 -13.68
C ALA A 20 11.06 -4.04 -15.15
N PRO A 21 11.74 -3.34 -16.06
CA PRO A 21 11.82 -3.78 -17.45
C PRO A 21 12.38 -5.21 -17.51
N PRO A 22 11.91 -6.04 -18.45
CA PRO A 22 12.42 -7.39 -18.62
C PRO A 22 13.94 -7.34 -18.73
N LYS A 23 14.63 -8.11 -17.88
CA LYS A 23 16.09 -8.20 -17.95
C LYS A 23 16.46 -8.60 -19.38
N PRO A 24 17.35 -7.87 -20.07
CA PRO A 24 17.76 -8.27 -21.40
C PRO A 24 18.34 -9.68 -21.31
N VAL A 25 17.73 -10.61 -22.04
CA VAL A 25 18.27 -11.96 -22.24
C VAL A 25 19.51 -11.77 -23.10
N HIS A 26 20.65 -11.51 -22.48
CA HIS A 26 21.91 -11.55 -23.20
C HIS A 26 22.11 -13.02 -23.59
N GLY A 27 21.76 -13.33 -24.84
CA GLY A 27 22.18 -14.56 -25.48
C GLY A 27 23.67 -14.48 -25.70
N GLU A 28 24.45 -15.03 -24.79
CA GLU A 28 25.81 -15.48 -25.09
C GLU A 28 25.79 -17.02 -25.03
N PRO A 29 26.09 -17.74 -26.13
CA PRO A 29 26.01 -19.19 -26.15
C PRO A 29 27.29 -19.89 -25.62
N ALA A 30 27.05 -20.95 -24.84
CA ALA A 30 27.81 -22.22 -24.68
C ALA A 30 28.74 -22.41 -23.45
N PRO A 31 29.07 -23.67 -23.05
CA PRO A 31 28.29 -24.93 -23.00
C PRO A 31 28.25 -25.55 -21.56
N PRO A 32 27.61 -26.71 -21.31
CA PRO A 32 27.01 -27.04 -20.02
C PRO A 32 27.97 -27.79 -19.08
N LYS A 33 27.80 -27.57 -17.77
CA LYS A 33 28.21 -28.56 -16.77
C LYS A 33 26.99 -29.00 -15.96
N GLU A 34 26.80 -30.30 -16.06
CA GLU A 34 25.76 -31.14 -15.52
C GLU A 34 25.73 -31.10 -13.99
N ASN A 35 24.58 -30.77 -13.43
CA ASN A 35 24.15 -31.23 -12.12
C ASN A 35 22.62 -31.42 -12.18
N LYS A 36 22.26 -32.68 -12.45
CA LYS A 36 20.90 -33.18 -12.33
C LYS A 36 20.51 -33.13 -10.86
N ASP A 37 19.83 -32.06 -10.44
CA ASP A 37 18.88 -32.15 -9.35
C ASP A 37 17.52 -31.68 -9.85
N LYS A 38 16.73 -32.66 -10.27
CA LYS A 38 15.33 -32.51 -10.58
C LYS A 38 14.57 -32.32 -9.27
N GLN A 39 14.49 -31.10 -8.79
CA GLN A 39 13.37 -30.70 -7.93
C GLN A 39 12.56 -29.66 -8.65
N GLY A 40 11.59 -30.16 -9.42
CA GLY A 40 10.57 -29.37 -10.10
C GLY A 40 9.72 -28.62 -9.08
N ARG A 41 10.23 -27.47 -8.63
CA ARG A 41 9.39 -26.43 -8.08
C ARG A 41 9.25 -25.42 -9.20
N ASN A 42 8.12 -25.48 -9.91
CA ASN A 42 7.67 -24.38 -10.75
C ASN A 42 7.34 -23.21 -9.82
N ILE A 43 8.39 -22.57 -9.28
CA ILE A 43 8.27 -21.28 -8.66
C ILE A 43 8.07 -20.36 -9.85
N LYS A 44 6.83 -19.99 -10.13
CA LYS A 44 6.56 -18.86 -11.00
C LYS A 44 7.24 -17.67 -10.34
N GLU A 45 8.42 -17.32 -10.81
CA GLU A 45 9.16 -16.17 -10.34
C GLU A 45 8.27 -14.94 -10.57
N ALA A 46 7.93 -14.24 -9.50
CA ALA A 46 7.15 -13.01 -9.62
C ALA A 46 7.99 -12.00 -10.42
N PRO A 47 7.38 -11.22 -11.33
CA PRO A 47 8.12 -10.21 -12.08
C PRO A 47 8.92 -9.31 -11.13
N PRO A 48 10.19 -8.99 -11.47
CA PRO A 48 10.99 -8.10 -10.66
C PRO A 48 10.30 -6.73 -10.60
N LYS A 49 10.29 -6.14 -9.40
CA LYS A 49 9.72 -4.81 -9.18
C LYS A 49 10.81 -3.83 -8.80
N GLU A 50 10.69 -2.61 -9.32
CA GLU A 50 11.53 -1.48 -8.95
C GLU A 50 10.77 -0.58 -7.97
N VAL A 51 11.44 -0.21 -6.89
CA VAL A 51 10.90 0.71 -5.88
C VAL A 51 11.74 1.98 -5.88
N LYS A 52 11.08 3.12 -6.10
CA LYS A 52 11.73 4.44 -6.13
C LYS A 52 11.19 5.34 -5.05
N HIS A 53 12.08 5.92 -4.26
CA HIS A 53 11.71 6.96 -3.30
C HIS A 53 11.21 8.20 -4.04
N LEU A 54 10.04 8.69 -3.65
CA LEU A 54 9.43 9.90 -4.21
C LEU A 54 9.70 11.11 -3.32
N THR A 55 9.23 11.08 -2.07
CA THR A 55 9.24 12.24 -1.19
C THR A 55 8.96 11.86 0.27
N SER A 56 9.08 12.83 1.16
CA SER A 56 8.57 12.77 2.53
C SER A 56 7.41 13.74 2.73
N VAL A 57 6.40 13.34 3.50
CA VAL A 57 5.23 14.18 3.85
C VAL A 57 5.11 14.34 5.36
N HIS A 58 4.69 15.54 5.74
CA HIS A 58 4.48 15.96 7.14
C HIS A 58 3.00 16.28 7.44
N LYS A 59 2.16 16.37 6.40
CA LYS A 59 0.72 16.57 6.51
C LYS A 59 -0.01 15.63 5.58
N ILE A 60 -1.16 15.13 6.03
CA ILE A 60 -2.06 14.30 5.23
C ILE A 60 -3.43 14.96 5.14
N LEU A 61 -4.10 14.84 3.99
CA LEU A 61 -5.45 15.33 3.81
C LEU A 61 -6.45 14.25 4.23
N LYS A 62 -7.15 14.46 5.35
CA LYS A 62 -8.19 13.55 5.86
C LYS A 62 -9.56 14.03 5.43
N PHE A 63 -10.39 13.10 4.94
CA PHE A 63 -11.75 13.40 4.51
C PHE A 63 -12.78 12.88 5.51
N ARG A 64 -13.79 13.69 5.79
CA ARG A 64 -15.00 13.31 6.54
C ARG A 64 -16.26 13.42 5.68
N LEU A 65 -17.23 12.54 5.93
CA LEU A 65 -18.55 12.61 5.31
C LEU A 65 -19.39 13.68 6.03
N THR A 66 -20.14 14.47 5.26
CA THR A 66 -20.88 15.63 5.77
C THR A 66 -22.15 15.27 6.54
N SER A 67 -22.54 13.99 6.61
CA SER A 67 -23.75 13.50 7.28
C SER A 67 -23.53 12.99 8.72
N GLU A 68 -22.30 13.03 9.23
CA GLU A 68 -21.95 12.46 10.54
C GLU A 68 -22.35 13.32 11.75
N GLY A 69 -23.04 14.45 11.53
CA GLY A 69 -23.57 15.34 12.58
C GLY A 69 -24.84 14.86 13.28
N ARG A 70 -25.27 13.58 13.13
CA ARG A 70 -26.48 13.03 13.78
C ARG A 70 -26.36 11.59 14.25
N GLN A 71 -25.21 11.15 14.75
CA GLN A 71 -25.10 9.83 15.41
C GLN A 71 -24.79 9.90 16.92
N GLU A 72 -24.63 11.07 17.52
CA GLU A 72 -24.26 11.16 18.95
C GLU A 72 -25.41 11.54 19.91
N HIS A 73 -26.63 11.80 19.41
CA HIS A 73 -27.76 12.22 20.27
C HIS A 73 -28.93 11.23 20.35
N ARG A 74 -28.78 10.01 19.83
CA ARG A 74 -29.86 9.00 19.87
C ARG A 74 -29.72 7.96 20.98
N ALA A 75 -28.53 7.79 21.59
CA ALA A 75 -28.32 6.82 22.67
C ALA A 75 -28.80 7.31 24.06
N TYR A 76 -28.87 8.63 24.30
CA TYR A 76 -29.19 9.19 25.62
C TYR A 76 -30.61 9.76 25.77
N ARG A 77 -31.44 9.75 24.72
CA ARG A 77 -32.80 10.35 24.76
C ARG A 77 -33.93 9.37 25.10
N TYR A 78 -33.63 8.18 25.61
CA TYR A 78 -34.65 7.19 26.02
C TYR A 78 -34.79 7.02 27.54
N ARG A 79 -33.93 7.63 28.37
CA ARG A 79 -33.95 7.42 29.83
C ARG A 79 -34.64 8.51 30.65
N ASP A 80 -35.07 9.62 30.03
CA ASP A 80 -35.63 10.77 30.77
C ASP A 80 -37.17 10.91 30.64
N LYS A 81 -37.91 9.81 30.43
CA LYS A 81 -39.38 9.84 30.32
C LYS A 81 -40.13 8.90 31.27
N GLU A 82 -39.55 8.63 32.43
CA GLU A 82 -40.29 8.02 33.54
C GLU A 82 -40.07 8.83 34.82
N PHE A 83 -40.83 9.91 34.96
CA PHE A 83 -41.28 10.49 36.24
C PHE A 83 -42.60 11.21 36.01
#